data_AF-E1NRH0-F1
#
_entry.id   AF-E1NRH0-F1
#
_cell.length_a   1.000
_cell.length_b   1.000
_cell.length_c   1.000
_cell.angle_alpha   90.00
_cell.angle_beta   90.00
_cell.angle_gamma   90.00
#
_symmetry.space_group_name_H-M   'P 1'
#
loop_
_entity.id
_entity.type
_entity.pdbx_description
1 polymer ?
#
loop_
_entity_poly.entity_id
_entity_poly.type
_entity_poly.pdbx_seq_one_letter_code
_entity_poly.pdbx_strand_id
1 'polypeptide(L)'
;MTKKHVDTHKHGIELLHSMDEIKRTIDISNSKVKVILERLFRKGGNNKQKLINLSTADFYAFVVNNEHRLKEEFRAVTAEMSVQQELKLEPKTDTFKIPEQDFFKYDPGVKNEVEYLTNAYREYTSGYATSIIRSTSEMLFEKYCEAKDDIEWIYKNGDTGKQYFSIVYIDGLQHQWLFYADYIVKKKDGSIWVIETKGGEARGQDKNIDIQIENKFNAFKKYAQAKKS
;
A
#
# COMPACT_ATOMS: atom_id res chain seq x y z
N MET A 1 32.83 -15.11 0.68
CA MET A 1 31.82 -15.86 1.47
C MET A 1 32.48 -16.34 2.76
N THR A 2 32.15 -15.73 3.89
CA THR A 2 32.67 -16.12 5.21
C THR A 2 31.59 -16.93 5.91
N LYS A 3 31.73 -18.26 5.94
CA LYS A 3 30.84 -19.14 6.71
C LYS A 3 31.16 -18.94 8.20
N LYS A 4 30.27 -18.29 8.94
CA LYS A 4 30.41 -18.07 10.39
C LYS A 4 29.95 -19.33 11.13
N HIS A 5 30.78 -19.88 12.00
CA HIS A 5 30.43 -21.01 12.86
C HIS A 5 29.51 -20.54 13.99
N VAL A 6 28.38 -21.22 14.20
CA VAL A 6 27.28 -20.77 15.05
C VAL A 6 27.30 -21.51 16.41
N ASP A 7 27.67 -20.80 17.48
CA ASP A 7 27.45 -21.13 18.91
C ASP A 7 25.99 -20.85 19.40
N THR A 8 25.24 -21.90 19.73
CA THR A 8 23.81 -21.85 20.06
C THR A 8 23.45 -21.06 21.32
N HIS A 9 24.40 -20.72 22.20
CA HIS A 9 24.16 -19.81 23.33
C HIS A 9 24.33 -18.33 22.98
N LYS A 10 25.20 -18.00 22.01
CA LYS A 10 25.42 -16.61 21.55
C LYS A 10 24.49 -16.21 20.40
N HIS A 11 24.09 -17.14 19.54
CA HIS A 11 23.28 -16.83 18.35
C HIS A 11 21.77 -16.98 18.56
N GLY A 12 21.30 -17.17 19.79
CA GLY A 12 19.88 -16.98 20.11
C GLY A 12 19.42 -15.54 19.82
N ILE A 13 20.29 -14.56 20.09
CA ILE A 13 20.03 -13.14 19.80
C ILE A 13 20.07 -12.88 18.29
N GLU A 14 21.06 -13.43 17.58
CA GLU A 14 21.14 -13.30 16.11
C GLU A 14 19.94 -13.97 15.41
N LEU A 15 19.46 -15.11 15.92
CA LEU A 15 18.25 -15.76 15.41
C LEU A 15 17.01 -14.89 15.66
N LEU A 16 16.87 -14.31 16.85
CA LEU A 16 15.77 -13.40 17.16
C LEU A 16 15.80 -12.17 16.26
N HIS A 17 16.99 -11.58 16.04
CA HIS A 17 17.18 -10.49 15.09
C HIS A 17 16.76 -10.89 13.67
N SER A 18 17.17 -12.06 13.18
CA SER A 18 16.75 -12.53 11.86
C SER A 18 15.25 -12.80 11.77
N MET A 19 14.64 -13.31 12.84
CA MET A 19 13.18 -13.47 12.90
C MET A 19 12.46 -12.11 12.93
N ASP A 20 13.01 -11.13 13.66
CA ASP A 20 12.51 -9.76 13.73
C ASP A 20 12.59 -9.08 12.35
N GLU A 21 13.69 -9.26 11.61
CA GLU A 21 13.84 -8.70 10.26
C GLU A 21 12.90 -9.35 9.24
N ILE A 22 12.66 -10.66 9.36
CA ILE A 22 11.63 -11.34 8.57
C ILE A 22 10.25 -10.77 8.92
N LYS A 23 9.89 -10.70 10.20
CA LYS A 23 8.65 -10.07 10.69
C LYS A 23 8.50 -8.61 10.25
N ARG A 24 9.56 -7.82 10.19
CA ARG A 24 9.42 -6.42 9.74
C ARG A 24 9.01 -6.31 8.28
N THR A 25 9.11 -7.40 7.53
CA THR A 25 8.80 -7.45 6.10
C THR A 25 7.41 -8.01 5.81
N ILE A 26 6.91 -8.83 6.74
CA ILE A 26 5.61 -9.50 6.65
C ILE A 26 4.91 -9.26 7.98
N ASP A 27 3.70 -8.69 8.01
CA ASP A 27 3.01 -8.31 9.26
C ASP A 27 2.50 -9.52 10.08
N ILE A 28 3.41 -10.44 10.42
CA ILE A 28 3.21 -11.70 11.11
C ILE A 28 3.98 -11.62 12.42
N SER A 29 3.38 -12.05 13.53
CA SER A 29 4.07 -12.07 14.83
C SER A 29 5.33 -12.96 14.79
N ASN A 30 6.37 -12.57 15.55
CA ASN A 30 7.61 -13.36 15.68
C ASN A 30 7.34 -14.80 16.09
N SER A 31 6.34 -15.01 16.96
CA SER A 31 5.92 -16.35 17.38
C SER A 31 5.44 -17.21 16.21
N LYS A 32 4.69 -16.64 15.27
CA LYS A 32 4.21 -17.35 14.07
C LYS A 32 5.35 -17.61 13.08
N VAL A 33 6.20 -16.62 12.81
CA VAL A 33 7.40 -16.79 11.95
C VAL A 33 8.28 -17.92 12.50
N LYS A 34 8.56 -17.90 13.80
CA LYS A 34 9.32 -18.95 14.47
C LYS A 34 8.67 -20.32 14.32
N VAL A 35 7.36 -20.44 14.57
CA VAL A 35 6.65 -21.71 14.44
C VAL A 35 6.70 -22.24 13.01
N ILE A 36 6.55 -21.38 12.00
CA ILE A 36 6.64 -21.79 10.59
C ILE A 36 8.05 -22.31 10.30
N LEU A 37 9.09 -21.53 10.61
CA LEU A 37 10.47 -21.92 10.37
C LEU A 37 10.85 -23.21 11.11
N GLU A 38 10.46 -23.35 12.37
CA GLU A 38 10.72 -24.56 13.15
C GLU A 38 10.00 -25.78 12.56
N ARG A 39 8.75 -25.64 12.10
CA ARG A 39 7.99 -26.73 11.47
C ARG A 39 8.58 -27.17 10.13
N LEU A 40 9.08 -26.22 9.33
CA LEU A 40 9.61 -26.51 8.00
C LEU A 40 11.04 -27.09 8.04
N PHE A 41 11.88 -26.60 8.97
CA PHE A 41 13.33 -26.80 8.90
C PHE A 41 13.97 -27.45 10.14
N ARG A 42 13.42 -27.26 11.35
CA ARG A 42 14.08 -27.74 12.60
C ARG A 42 13.70 -29.18 12.91
N LYS A 43 14.66 -30.04 13.24
CA LYS A 43 14.46 -31.45 13.64
C LYS A 43 13.58 -31.55 14.91
N GLY A 44 12.68 -32.53 14.94
CA GLY A 44 11.62 -32.67 15.96
C GLY A 44 10.25 -32.16 15.49
N GLY A 45 9.18 -32.39 16.27
CA GLY A 45 7.81 -31.94 15.94
C GLY A 45 7.08 -32.77 14.86
N ASN A 46 6.02 -32.20 14.29
CA ASN A 46 5.19 -32.83 13.26
C ASN A 46 5.90 -32.85 11.90
N ASN A 47 6.13 -34.03 11.33
CA ASN A 47 6.89 -34.22 10.09
C ASN A 47 6.09 -33.97 8.80
N LYS A 48 4.78 -33.71 8.86
CA LYS A 48 3.92 -33.63 7.66
C LYS A 48 4.28 -32.50 6.69
N GLN A 49 4.93 -31.45 7.16
CA GLN A 49 5.21 -30.23 6.39
C GLN A 49 6.73 -29.96 6.27
N LYS A 50 7.56 -30.94 6.62
CA LYS A 50 9.02 -30.72 6.63
C LYS A 50 9.62 -30.72 5.25
N LEU A 51 10.44 -29.71 5.01
CA LEU A 51 11.31 -29.64 3.84
C LEU A 51 12.66 -30.27 4.14
N ILE A 52 13.18 -30.08 5.35
CA ILE A 52 14.47 -30.61 5.79
C ILE A 52 14.52 -30.76 7.32
N ASN A 53 15.37 -31.67 7.81
CA ASN A 53 15.54 -32.00 9.24
C ASN A 53 16.87 -31.50 9.80
N LEU A 54 16.98 -30.20 10.08
CA LEU A 54 18.20 -29.59 10.59
C LEU A 54 18.31 -29.77 12.11
N SER A 55 19.52 -30.06 12.61
CA SER A 55 19.78 -29.98 14.05
C SER A 55 19.52 -28.56 14.58
N THR A 56 19.42 -28.36 15.90
CA THR A 56 19.21 -27.01 16.44
C THR A 56 20.30 -26.03 16.00
N ALA A 57 21.57 -26.47 15.96
CA ALA A 57 22.68 -25.63 15.51
C ALA A 57 22.58 -25.30 14.01
N ASP A 58 22.30 -26.31 13.18
CA ASP A 58 22.18 -26.13 11.73
C ASP A 58 20.95 -25.28 11.36
N PHE A 59 19.86 -25.40 12.12
CA PHE A 59 18.67 -24.56 11.95
C PHE A 59 19.00 -23.08 12.19
N TYR A 60 19.74 -22.76 13.26
CA TYR A 60 20.13 -21.38 13.56
C TYR A 60 21.03 -20.83 12.47
N ALA A 61 22.03 -21.61 12.05
CA ALA A 61 22.93 -21.23 10.97
C ALA A 61 22.18 -21.06 9.64
N PHE A 62 21.21 -21.92 9.34
CA PHE A 62 20.41 -21.83 8.13
C PHE A 62 19.59 -20.55 8.11
N VAL A 63 18.85 -20.22 9.18
CA VAL A 63 18.00 -19.03 9.23
C VAL A 63 18.86 -17.75 9.14
N VAL A 64 19.91 -17.64 9.96
CA VAL A 64 20.77 -16.44 9.99
C VAL A 64 21.48 -16.23 8.65
N ASN A 65 22.04 -17.29 8.05
CA ASN A 65 22.77 -17.15 6.78
C ASN A 65 21.86 -16.95 5.56
N ASN A 66 20.55 -17.20 5.68
CA ASN A 66 19.60 -17.07 4.58
C ASN A 66 18.48 -16.05 4.86
N GLU A 67 18.66 -15.17 5.85
CA GLU A 67 17.66 -14.19 6.30
C GLU A 67 17.01 -13.43 5.14
N HIS A 68 17.83 -12.85 4.25
CA HIS A 68 17.36 -12.10 3.09
C HIS A 68 16.49 -12.93 2.14
N ARG A 69 16.91 -14.17 1.86
CA ARG A 69 16.17 -15.05 0.94
C ARG A 69 14.87 -15.53 1.57
N LEU A 70 14.90 -15.90 2.84
CA LEU A 70 13.69 -16.26 3.59
C LEU A 70 12.71 -15.08 3.62
N LYS A 71 13.21 -13.86 3.82
CA LYS A 71 12.41 -12.64 3.77
C LYS A 71 11.70 -12.45 2.43
N GLU A 72 12.38 -12.66 1.31
CA GLU A 72 11.79 -12.58 -0.03
C GLU A 72 10.77 -13.69 -0.30
N GLU A 73 11.06 -14.93 0.10
CA GLU A 73 10.16 -16.08 -0.07
C GLU A 73 8.87 -15.91 0.75
N PHE A 74 8.97 -15.51 2.02
CA PHE A 74 7.80 -15.21 2.84
C PHE A 74 6.97 -14.07 2.23
N ARG A 75 7.63 -13.04 1.69
CA ARG A 75 6.95 -11.93 1.00
C ARG A 75 6.15 -12.44 -0.21
N ALA A 76 6.77 -13.24 -1.08
CA ALA A 76 6.12 -13.79 -2.26
C ALA A 76 4.91 -14.67 -1.90
N VAL A 77 5.09 -15.60 -0.95
CA VAL A 77 4.02 -16.51 -0.51
C VAL A 77 2.87 -15.75 0.14
N THR A 78 3.15 -14.75 0.99
CA THR A 78 2.07 -13.94 1.59
C THR A 78 1.29 -13.16 0.54
N ALA A 79 1.95 -12.61 -0.49
CA ALA A 79 1.28 -11.94 -1.59
C ALA A 79 0.36 -12.90 -2.38
N GLU A 80 0.81 -14.13 -2.67
CA GLU A 80 0.01 -15.15 -3.37
C GLU A 80 -1.16 -15.68 -2.51
N MET A 81 -0.95 -15.88 -1.21
CA MET A 81 -2.00 -16.36 -0.29
C MET A 81 -3.18 -15.38 -0.18
N SER A 82 -2.94 -14.06 -0.30
CA SER A 82 -3.99 -13.03 -0.42
C SER A 82 -4.98 -13.32 -1.54
N VAL A 83 -4.49 -13.93 -2.63
CA VAL A 83 -5.30 -14.22 -3.81
C VAL A 83 -6.13 -15.50 -3.60
N GLN A 84 -5.64 -16.44 -2.80
CA GLN A 84 -6.27 -17.75 -2.59
C GLN A 84 -7.23 -17.82 -1.40
N GLN A 85 -7.01 -17.04 -0.33
CA GLN A 85 -7.90 -16.98 0.84
C GLN A 85 -8.78 -15.72 0.80
N GLU A 86 -9.72 -15.67 -0.15
CA GLU A 86 -10.91 -14.83 0.00
C GLU A 86 -11.82 -15.49 1.06
N LEU A 87 -11.46 -15.36 2.35
CA LEU A 87 -12.48 -15.28 3.38
C LEU A 87 -13.38 -14.11 2.95
N LYS A 88 -14.66 -14.39 2.71
CA LYS A 88 -15.69 -13.39 2.36
C LYS A 88 -15.95 -12.45 3.54
N LEU A 89 -14.93 -11.67 3.92
CA LEU A 89 -15.12 -10.44 4.64
C LEU A 89 -15.63 -9.44 3.60
N GLU A 90 -16.94 -9.38 3.45
CA GLU A 90 -17.58 -8.30 2.69
C GLU A 90 -17.28 -7.00 3.44
N PRO A 91 -16.40 -6.13 2.91
CA PRO A 91 -16.09 -4.89 3.60
C PRO A 91 -17.35 -4.03 3.70
N LYS A 92 -17.52 -3.34 4.82
CA LYS A 92 -18.66 -2.42 4.98
C LYS A 92 -18.57 -1.34 3.91
N THR A 93 -19.62 -1.22 3.10
CA THR A 93 -19.76 -0.16 2.10
C THR A 93 -20.74 0.89 2.57
N ASP A 94 -20.49 2.14 2.22
CA ASP A 94 -21.42 3.24 2.42
C ASP A 94 -21.51 4.09 1.13
N THR A 95 -22.55 4.91 1.02
CA THR A 95 -22.69 5.86 -0.08
C THR A 95 -21.81 7.08 0.21
N PHE A 96 -20.77 7.25 -0.60
CA PHE A 96 -19.95 8.44 -0.54
C PHE A 96 -20.67 9.65 -1.15
N LYS A 97 -20.55 10.79 -0.48
CA LYS A 97 -20.91 12.11 -0.99
C LYS A 97 -19.75 13.06 -0.72
N ILE A 98 -19.47 13.94 -1.67
CA ILE A 98 -18.48 15.00 -1.47
C ILE A 98 -18.96 15.86 -0.28
N PRO A 99 -18.11 16.11 0.73
CA PRO A 99 -18.45 17.00 1.84
C PRO A 99 -18.86 18.38 1.31
N GLU A 100 -19.92 18.98 1.86
CA GLU A 100 -20.37 20.31 1.43
C GLU A 100 -19.32 21.40 1.68
N GLN A 101 -18.49 21.21 2.70
CA GLN A 101 -17.38 22.09 3.08
C GLN A 101 -16.18 21.23 3.53
N ASP A 102 -14.98 21.73 3.29
CA ASP A 102 -13.74 21.06 3.68
C ASP A 102 -12.61 22.06 3.93
N PHE A 103 -11.56 21.63 4.64
CA PHE A 103 -10.38 22.44 4.93
C PHE A 103 -9.25 22.12 3.97
N PHE A 104 -8.98 23.04 3.04
CA PHE A 104 -7.84 22.94 2.14
C PHE A 104 -6.64 23.74 2.64
N LYS A 105 -5.45 23.18 2.44
CA LYS A 105 -4.21 23.95 2.51
C LYS A 105 -4.19 24.96 1.37
N TYR A 106 -3.75 26.16 1.68
CA TYR A 106 -3.73 27.31 0.77
C TYR A 106 -2.40 28.05 0.89
N ASP A 107 -1.89 28.55 -0.23
CA ASP A 107 -0.59 29.20 -0.33
C ASP A 107 -0.78 30.72 -0.33
N PRO A 108 -0.54 31.41 0.79
CA PRO A 108 -0.74 32.86 0.89
C PRO A 108 0.27 33.66 0.06
N GLY A 109 1.27 33.02 -0.54
CA GLY A 109 2.26 33.67 -1.41
C GLY A 109 1.75 33.98 -2.81
N VAL A 110 0.60 33.43 -3.22
CA VAL A 110 0.05 33.63 -4.56
C VAL A 110 -0.62 35.00 -4.63
N LYS A 111 -0.03 35.91 -5.44
CA LYS A 111 -0.51 37.30 -5.54
C LYS A 111 -1.67 37.50 -6.52
N ASN A 112 -1.70 36.72 -7.59
CA ASN A 112 -2.71 36.79 -8.64
C ASN A 112 -3.30 35.40 -8.80
N GLU A 113 -4.43 35.17 -8.14
CA GLU A 113 -5.11 33.89 -8.20
C GLU A 113 -6.02 33.80 -9.41
N VAL A 114 -6.06 32.60 -9.97
CA VAL A 114 -6.99 32.23 -11.04
C VAL A 114 -7.90 31.14 -10.48
N GLU A 115 -9.22 31.35 -10.56
CA GLU A 115 -10.21 30.34 -10.18
C GLU A 115 -10.14 29.15 -11.14
N TYR A 116 -10.22 27.93 -10.58
CA TYR A 116 -10.35 26.69 -11.34
C TYR A 116 -11.83 26.32 -11.38
N LEU A 117 -12.46 26.55 -12.54
CA LEU A 117 -13.89 26.37 -12.73
C LEU A 117 -14.30 24.90 -12.76
N THR A 118 -13.34 24.00 -13.00
CA THR A 118 -13.58 22.56 -12.97
C THR A 118 -13.51 21.97 -11.57
N ASN A 119 -13.20 22.71 -10.51
CA ASN A 119 -13.20 22.12 -9.16
C ASN A 119 -14.63 21.89 -8.64
N ALA A 120 -14.82 20.83 -7.86
CA ALA A 120 -16.09 20.50 -7.20
C ALA A 120 -16.48 21.53 -6.13
N TYR A 121 -15.49 22.23 -5.56
CA TYR A 121 -15.70 23.38 -4.69
C TYR A 121 -15.60 24.69 -5.46
N ARG A 122 -16.51 25.61 -5.14
CA ARG A 122 -16.44 27.00 -5.62
C ARG A 122 -15.27 27.71 -4.96
N GLU A 123 -14.79 28.80 -5.59
CA GLU A 123 -13.71 29.63 -5.04
C GLU A 123 -12.38 28.87 -4.88
N TYR A 124 -12.26 27.68 -5.48
CA TYR A 124 -11.00 26.97 -5.55
C TYR A 124 -10.13 27.62 -6.63
N THR A 125 -9.00 28.17 -6.23
CA THR A 125 -8.07 28.89 -7.08
C THR A 125 -6.72 28.18 -7.24
N SER A 126 -5.87 28.75 -8.10
CA SER A 126 -4.45 28.39 -8.21
C SER A 126 -3.69 28.44 -6.88
N GLY A 127 -4.17 29.15 -5.86
CA GLY A 127 -3.60 29.18 -4.52
C GLY A 127 -3.67 27.84 -3.76
N TYR A 128 -4.58 26.95 -4.15
CA TYR A 128 -4.72 25.61 -3.57
C TYR A 128 -3.92 24.54 -4.34
N ALA A 129 -3.37 24.89 -5.50
CA ALA A 129 -2.70 23.99 -6.44
C ALA A 129 -1.25 24.39 -6.73
N THR A 130 -0.52 24.88 -5.71
CA THR A 130 0.90 25.26 -5.84
C THR A 130 1.83 24.10 -5.52
N SER A 131 3.11 24.20 -5.89
CA SER A 131 4.13 23.19 -5.59
C SER A 131 4.45 23.05 -4.10
N ILE A 132 3.97 23.98 -3.26
CA ILE A 132 4.07 23.89 -1.80
C ILE A 132 2.99 22.95 -1.25
N ILE A 133 1.85 22.86 -1.94
CA ILE A 133 0.65 22.17 -1.47
C ILE A 133 0.42 20.84 -2.19
N ARG A 134 0.79 20.78 -3.47
CA ARG A 134 0.57 19.64 -4.37
C ARG A 134 1.89 19.16 -4.94
N SER A 135 1.96 17.87 -5.21
CA SER A 135 3.03 17.29 -6.03
C SER A 135 2.93 17.78 -7.48
N THR A 136 4.03 17.68 -8.22
CA THR A 136 4.05 18.08 -9.64
C THR A 136 3.04 17.29 -10.47
N SER A 137 2.84 15.99 -10.20
CA SER A 137 1.85 15.16 -10.89
C SER A 137 0.42 15.64 -10.65
N GLU A 138 0.09 15.97 -9.41
CA GLU A 138 -1.21 16.54 -9.02
C GLU A 138 -1.45 17.89 -9.70
N MET A 139 -0.47 18.79 -9.66
CA MET A 139 -0.59 20.11 -10.32
C MET A 139 -0.82 19.98 -11.83
N LEU A 140 -0.05 19.12 -12.50
CA LEU A 140 -0.20 18.89 -13.94
C LEU A 140 -1.54 18.27 -14.28
N PHE A 141 -2.04 17.38 -13.42
CA PHE A 141 -3.34 16.76 -13.57
C PHE A 141 -4.48 17.77 -13.41
N GLU A 142 -4.48 18.58 -12.33
CA GLU A 142 -5.49 19.63 -12.14
C GLU A 142 -5.48 20.62 -13.32
N LYS A 143 -4.30 21.06 -13.75
CA LYS A 143 -4.17 21.95 -14.92
C LYS A 143 -4.68 21.31 -16.22
N TYR A 144 -4.44 20.02 -16.41
CA TYR A 144 -4.95 19.29 -17.57
C TYR A 144 -6.48 19.27 -17.55
N CYS A 145 -7.09 18.92 -16.41
CA CYS A 145 -8.55 18.88 -16.27
C CYS A 145 -9.21 20.24 -16.48
N GLU A 146 -8.62 21.31 -15.93
CA GLU A 146 -9.12 22.68 -16.11
C GLU A 146 -9.14 23.12 -17.59
N ALA A 147 -8.21 22.62 -18.39
CA ALA A 147 -8.13 22.92 -19.83
C ALA A 147 -9.06 22.05 -20.69
N LYS A 148 -9.81 21.11 -20.10
CA LYS A 148 -10.67 20.17 -20.82
C LYS A 148 -12.14 20.55 -20.73
N ASP A 149 -12.79 20.54 -21.89
CA ASP A 149 -14.20 20.86 -22.05
C ASP A 149 -15.13 19.67 -21.74
N ASP A 150 -14.61 18.45 -21.68
CA ASP A 150 -15.37 17.23 -21.37
C ASP A 150 -15.41 16.88 -19.87
N ILE A 151 -14.77 17.69 -19.03
CA ILE A 151 -14.77 17.57 -17.57
C ILE A 151 -15.90 18.43 -17.00
N GLU A 152 -16.71 17.83 -16.13
CA GLU A 152 -17.78 18.53 -15.39
C GLU A 152 -17.24 19.06 -14.06
N TRP A 153 -16.59 18.20 -13.28
CA TRP A 153 -15.87 18.63 -12.08
C TRP A 153 -14.77 17.64 -11.67
N ILE A 154 -13.81 18.14 -10.90
CA ILE A 154 -12.75 17.40 -10.21
C ILE A 154 -12.84 17.65 -8.70
N TYR A 155 -12.70 16.60 -7.91
CA TYR A 155 -12.67 16.66 -6.47
C TYR A 155 -11.34 16.09 -5.98
N LYS A 156 -10.53 16.91 -5.29
CA LYS A 156 -9.36 16.42 -4.55
C LYS A 156 -9.87 15.80 -3.24
N ASN A 157 -9.65 14.51 -3.09
CA ASN A 157 -10.05 13.76 -1.92
C ASN A 157 -9.07 13.99 -0.75
N GLY A 158 -9.56 13.78 0.47
CA GLY A 158 -8.74 13.81 1.68
C GLY A 158 -8.04 12.48 1.95
N ASP A 159 -7.00 12.54 2.79
CA ASP A 159 -6.08 11.41 3.02
C ASP A 159 -6.54 10.43 4.13
N THR A 160 -7.46 10.88 5.01
CA THR A 160 -7.97 10.05 6.12
C THR A 160 -9.25 10.62 6.73
N GLY A 161 -10.19 9.75 7.08
CA GLY A 161 -11.48 10.13 7.66
C GLY A 161 -12.64 9.34 7.05
N LYS A 162 -13.78 9.32 7.75
CA LYS A 162 -14.99 8.63 7.26
C LYS A 162 -15.73 9.43 6.19
N GLN A 163 -15.52 10.75 6.16
CA GLN A 163 -16.12 11.65 5.20
C GLN A 163 -15.43 11.65 3.83
N TYR A 164 -14.24 11.03 3.74
CA TYR A 164 -13.48 10.95 2.48
C TYR A 164 -13.67 9.59 1.82
N PHE A 165 -13.59 9.60 0.50
CA PHE A 165 -13.76 8.39 -0.29
C PHE A 165 -12.59 7.44 -0.04
N SER A 166 -12.90 6.20 0.33
CA SER A 166 -11.90 5.14 0.45
C SER A 166 -12.39 3.85 -0.20
N ILE A 167 -11.45 3.12 -0.78
CA ILE A 167 -11.64 1.76 -1.24
C ILE A 167 -11.04 0.85 -0.17
N VAL A 168 -11.88 -0.03 0.38
CA VAL A 168 -11.43 -1.03 1.34
C VAL A 168 -10.75 -2.17 0.58
N TYR A 169 -9.57 -2.58 1.05
CA TYR A 169 -8.90 -3.76 0.55
C TYR A 169 -8.30 -4.57 1.70
N ILE A 170 -8.08 -5.86 1.44
CA ILE A 170 -7.54 -6.80 2.42
C ILE A 170 -6.21 -7.31 1.87
N ASP A 171 -5.17 -7.34 2.70
CA ASP A 171 -3.89 -7.93 2.33
C ASP A 171 -3.83 -9.45 2.55
N GLY A 172 -2.70 -10.07 2.19
CA GLY A 172 -2.50 -11.51 2.35
C GLY A 172 -2.53 -12.05 3.76
N LEU A 173 -2.48 -11.16 4.75
CA LEU A 173 -2.51 -11.47 6.17
C LEU A 173 -3.87 -11.17 6.79
N GLN A 174 -4.88 -10.86 5.96
CA GLN A 174 -6.25 -10.51 6.35
C GLN A 174 -6.35 -9.18 7.10
N HIS A 175 -5.37 -8.28 6.96
CA HIS A 175 -5.51 -6.92 7.48
C HIS A 175 -6.34 -6.08 6.51
N GLN A 176 -7.32 -5.37 7.08
CA GLN A 176 -8.14 -4.43 6.34
C GLN A 176 -7.45 -3.08 6.26
N TRP A 177 -7.30 -2.56 5.05
CA TRP A 177 -6.70 -1.28 4.74
C TRP A 177 -7.71 -0.36 4.06
N LEU A 178 -7.55 0.94 4.28
CA LEU A 178 -8.29 1.99 3.58
C LEU A 178 -7.34 2.62 2.56
N PHE A 179 -7.76 2.64 1.31
CA PHE A 179 -7.05 3.33 0.26
C PHE A 179 -7.84 4.56 -0.18
N TYR A 180 -7.27 5.74 0.05
CA TYR A 180 -7.81 7.03 -0.35
C TYR A 180 -7.16 7.44 -1.66
N ALA A 181 -7.94 7.41 -2.75
CA ALA A 181 -7.47 7.86 -4.06
C ALA A 181 -7.35 9.39 -4.08
N ASP A 182 -6.40 9.94 -4.83
CA ASP A 182 -6.16 11.38 -4.87
C ASP A 182 -7.35 12.21 -5.35
N TYR A 183 -8.01 11.79 -6.44
CA TYR A 183 -9.09 12.54 -7.07
C TYR A 183 -10.27 11.67 -7.48
N ILE A 184 -11.44 12.31 -7.51
CA ILE A 184 -12.64 11.83 -8.20
C ILE A 184 -12.99 12.85 -9.27
N VAL A 185 -13.26 12.38 -10.48
CA VAL A 185 -13.58 13.24 -11.62
C VAL A 185 -14.93 12.84 -12.20
N LYS A 186 -15.80 13.81 -12.43
CA LYS A 186 -17.01 13.66 -13.22
C LYS A 186 -16.78 14.24 -14.60
N LYS A 187 -17.06 13.43 -15.62
CA LYS A 187 -17.14 13.88 -17.00
C LYS A 187 -18.56 14.28 -17.36
N LYS A 188 -18.68 15.16 -18.35
CA LYS A 188 -19.99 15.60 -18.89
C LYS A 188 -20.79 14.49 -19.55
N ASP A 189 -20.13 13.41 -19.99
CA ASP A 189 -20.77 12.19 -20.49
C ASP A 189 -21.41 11.34 -19.36
N GLY A 190 -21.28 11.77 -18.11
CA GLY A 190 -21.81 11.08 -16.95
C GLY A 190 -20.83 10.13 -16.26
N SER A 191 -19.69 9.81 -16.88
CA SER A 191 -18.71 8.89 -16.28
C SER A 191 -18.01 9.48 -15.06
N ILE A 192 -17.71 8.60 -14.10
CA ILE A 192 -16.96 8.91 -12.88
C ILE A 192 -15.61 8.21 -12.96
N TRP A 193 -14.53 8.95 -12.82
CA TRP A 193 -13.17 8.40 -12.79
C TRP A 193 -12.62 8.57 -11.37
N VAL A 194 -12.00 7.53 -10.86
CA VAL A 194 -11.22 7.60 -9.61
C VAL A 194 -9.76 7.55 -10.00
N ILE A 195 -9.01 8.57 -9.62
CA ILE A 195 -7.64 8.82 -10.08
C ILE A 195 -6.70 8.83 -8.89
N GLU A 196 -5.64 8.05 -9.02
CA GLU A 196 -4.47 8.11 -8.15
C GLU A 196 -3.33 8.70 -8.98
N THR A 197 -2.80 9.82 -8.56
CA THR A 197 -1.61 10.40 -9.18
C THR A 197 -0.37 9.73 -8.59
N LYS A 198 0.60 9.45 -9.45
CA LYS A 198 1.91 9.01 -9.00
C LYS A 198 2.91 10.09 -9.34
N GLY A 199 3.70 10.47 -8.33
CA GLY A 199 4.91 11.24 -8.58
C GLY A 199 5.83 10.39 -9.43
N GLY A 200 6.00 10.77 -10.70
CA GLY A 200 6.93 10.10 -11.60
C GLY A 200 8.35 10.05 -11.02
N GLU A 201 9.17 9.13 -11.54
CA GLU A 201 10.57 8.98 -11.14
C GLU A 201 11.33 10.31 -11.22
N ALA A 202 11.66 10.89 -10.07
CA ALA A 202 12.64 11.96 -10.01
C ALA A 202 14.02 11.30 -9.88
N ARG A 203 14.78 11.27 -10.99
CA ARG A 203 16.22 10.92 -11.05
C ARG A 203 16.56 9.45 -10.77
N GLY A 204 15.90 8.50 -11.44
CA GLY A 204 16.37 7.10 -11.50
C GLY A 204 16.42 6.35 -10.15
N GLN A 205 15.83 6.92 -9.10
CA GLN A 205 15.49 6.20 -7.89
C GLN A 205 14.00 5.90 -7.95
N ASP A 206 13.70 4.67 -8.31
CA ASP A 206 12.37 4.13 -8.23
C ASP A 206 11.90 4.24 -6.78
N LYS A 207 10.93 5.13 -6.52
CA LYS A 207 10.30 5.25 -5.20
C LYS A 207 9.33 4.08 -4.94
N ASN A 208 9.23 3.10 -5.86
CA ASN A 208 8.42 1.90 -5.69
C ASN A 208 9.07 0.86 -4.75
N ILE A 209 9.31 1.25 -3.50
CA ILE A 209 9.55 0.31 -2.38
C ILE A 209 8.26 0.16 -1.54
N ASP A 210 7.11 0.57 -2.07
CA ASP A 210 5.84 0.45 -1.36
C ASP A 210 5.12 -0.84 -1.79
N ILE A 211 5.29 -1.87 -0.95
CA ILE A 211 4.64 -3.21 -1.05
C ILE A 211 3.13 -3.09 -1.23
N GLN A 212 2.53 -1.97 -0.82
CA GLN A 212 1.09 -1.76 -0.95
C GLN A 212 0.66 -1.27 -2.34
N ILE A 213 1.56 -0.88 -3.25
CA ILE A 213 1.18 -0.37 -4.58
C ILE A 213 0.43 -1.42 -5.39
N GLU A 214 0.91 -2.66 -5.38
CA GLU A 214 0.25 -3.76 -6.09
C GLU A 214 -1.13 -4.06 -5.49
N ASN A 215 -1.23 -4.06 -4.14
CA ASN A 215 -2.51 -4.24 -3.46
C ASN A 215 -3.50 -3.11 -3.75
N LYS A 216 -3.05 -1.85 -3.76
CA LYS A 216 -3.86 -0.67 -4.13
C LYS A 216 -4.32 -0.76 -5.60
N PHE A 217 -3.43 -1.16 -6.51
CA PHE A 217 -3.77 -1.33 -7.92
C PHE A 217 -4.80 -2.44 -8.16
N ASN A 218 -4.64 -3.58 -7.46
CA ASN A 218 -5.62 -4.66 -7.51
C ASN A 218 -6.95 -4.25 -6.89
N ALA A 219 -6.94 -3.50 -5.78
CA ALA A 219 -8.15 -2.92 -5.18
C ALA A 219 -8.90 -2.01 -6.16
N PHE A 220 -8.18 -1.15 -6.88
CA PHE A 220 -8.75 -0.31 -7.94
C PHE A 220 -9.45 -1.12 -9.03
N LYS A 221 -8.77 -2.16 -9.54
CA LYS A 221 -9.34 -3.03 -10.58
C LYS A 221 -10.60 -3.73 -10.09
N LYS A 222 -10.58 -4.30 -8.89
CA LYS A 222 -11.74 -4.96 -8.27
C LYS A 222 -12.90 -3.97 -8.10
N TYR A 223 -12.62 -2.77 -7.57
CA TYR A 223 -13.63 -1.72 -7.40
C TYR A 223 -14.26 -1.31 -8.75
N ALA A 224 -13.45 -1.05 -9.77
CA ALA A 224 -13.94 -0.66 -11.09
C ALA A 224 -14.78 -1.76 -11.75
N GLN A 225 -14.41 -3.03 -11.61
CA GLN A 225 -15.17 -4.16 -12.15
C GLN A 225 -16.55 -4.29 -11.48
N ALA A 226 -16.62 -4.15 -10.15
CA ALA A 226 -17.87 -4.21 -9.41
C ALA A 226 -18.86 -3.07 -9.73
N LYS A 227 -18.42 -2.03 -10.43
CA LYS A 227 -19.24 -0.85 -10.82
C LYS A 227 -19.61 -0.82 -12.31
N LYS A 228 -19.16 -1.80 -13.11
CA LYS A 228 -19.50 -1.93 -14.54
C LYS A 228 -20.82 -2.67 -14.81
N SER A 229 -21.47 -3.17 -13.77
CA SER A 229 -22.80 -3.79 -13.76
C SER A 229 -23.87 -2.78 -13.38
#